data_AF-A0A960QZH3-F1
#
_entry.id   AF-A0A960QZH3-F1
#
_cell.length_a   1.000
_cell.length_b   1.000
_cell.length_c   1.000
_cell.angle_alpha   90.00
_cell.angle_beta   90.00
_cell.angle_gamma   90.00
#
_symmetry.space_group_name_H-M   'P 1'
#
loop_
_entity.id
_entity.type
_entity.pdbx_description
1 polymer ?
#
loop_
_entity_poly.entity_id
_entity_poly.type
_entity_poly.pdbx_seq_one_letter_code
_entity_poly.pdbx_strand_id
1 'polypeptide(L)'
;RYTSPSLRFHPYLLMEVKFTTPSQQTEEGIILWDLIDGEMVLDTRTWEKTHGFADCINAGADKYEYKILTTIAENGGKADRQKLMTALSIESHLFETWIERARKKRLIVQSGNDYRIHLQKPVVHVCPSTTIVDPLVTKSCKHSERIGRRYSPAQIKKAAEAAFGTDFAIRNTQDVFLPIYSITVQNPDGSLRTTLWNALNGKRINHSNLIE
;
A
#
# COMPACT_ATOMS: atom_id res chain seq x y z
N ARG A 1 9.25 -1.36 -34.67
CA ARG A 1 8.02 -2.06 -35.11
C ARG A 1 7.04 -2.07 -33.93
N TYR A 2 5.74 -1.89 -34.15
CA TYR A 2 4.75 -1.96 -33.07
C TYR A 2 4.34 -3.42 -32.87
N THR A 3 4.41 -3.92 -31.63
CA THR A 3 3.77 -5.18 -31.26
C THR A 3 2.31 -4.91 -30.93
N SER A 4 1.42 -5.85 -31.27
CA SER A 4 -0.01 -5.74 -30.95
C SER A 4 -0.21 -5.56 -29.44
N PRO A 5 -1.10 -4.65 -29.00
CA PRO A 5 -1.39 -4.50 -27.59
C PRO A 5 -1.98 -5.80 -27.03
N SER A 6 -1.58 -6.18 -25.83
CA SER A 6 -2.15 -7.33 -25.12
C SER A 6 -3.05 -6.86 -23.98
N LEU A 7 -4.18 -7.53 -23.79
CA LEU A 7 -5.07 -7.30 -22.65
C LEU A 7 -4.65 -8.22 -21.50
N ARG A 8 -4.21 -7.61 -20.40
CA ARG A 8 -3.78 -8.29 -19.17
C ARG A 8 -4.70 -7.94 -18.01
N PHE A 9 -4.61 -8.71 -16.94
CA PHE A 9 -5.44 -8.52 -15.75
C PHE A 9 -4.57 -8.39 -14.49
N HIS A 10 -4.59 -7.21 -13.86
CA HIS A 10 -3.88 -6.95 -12.62
C HIS A 10 -4.69 -7.44 -11.42
N PRO A 11 -4.11 -8.28 -10.55
CA PRO A 11 -4.79 -8.79 -9.37
C PRO A 11 -4.79 -7.76 -8.24
N TYR A 12 -5.95 -7.55 -7.65
CA TYR A 12 -6.16 -6.78 -6.43
C TYR A 12 -6.92 -7.62 -5.40
N LEU A 13 -6.72 -7.31 -4.12
CA LEU A 13 -7.55 -7.80 -3.04
C LEU A 13 -8.55 -6.71 -2.65
N LEU A 14 -9.82 -6.97 -2.87
CA LEU A 14 -10.91 -6.16 -2.35
C LEU A 14 -11.23 -6.64 -0.93
N MET A 15 -11.31 -5.71 0.02
CA MET A 15 -11.63 -6.01 1.40
C MET A 15 -12.79 -5.12 1.85
N GLU A 16 -13.86 -5.70 2.34
CA GLU A 16 -14.89 -4.98 3.09
C GLU A 16 -14.43 -4.90 4.54
N VAL A 17 -14.39 -3.69 5.08
CA VAL A 17 -13.79 -3.41 6.38
C VAL A 17 -14.73 -2.63 7.27
N LYS A 18 -14.49 -2.74 8.57
CA LYS A 18 -15.15 -1.97 9.61
C LYS A 18 -14.08 -1.38 10.51
N PHE A 19 -14.19 -0.10 10.82
CA PHE A 19 -13.17 0.60 11.61
C PHE A 19 -13.76 1.72 12.45
N THR A 20 -12.97 2.24 13.40
CA THR A 20 -13.33 3.41 14.20
C THR A 20 -12.59 4.64 13.71
N THR A 21 -13.30 5.76 13.54
CA THR A 21 -12.73 7.04 13.14
C THR A 21 -12.10 7.78 14.33
N PRO A 22 -11.33 8.86 14.09
CA PRO A 22 -10.83 9.71 15.17
C PRO A 22 -11.93 10.31 16.06
N SER A 23 -13.18 10.43 15.57
CA SER A 23 -14.35 10.85 16.35
C SER A 23 -15.01 9.73 17.14
N GLN A 24 -14.37 8.56 17.24
CA GLN A 24 -14.87 7.34 17.89
C GLN A 24 -16.16 6.79 17.29
N GLN A 25 -16.43 7.10 16.02
CA GLN A 25 -17.58 6.56 15.30
C GLN A 25 -17.17 5.32 14.53
N THR A 26 -18.04 4.32 14.53
CA THR A 26 -17.85 3.12 13.74
C THR A 26 -18.29 3.37 12.31
N GLU A 27 -17.39 3.11 11.35
CA GLU A 27 -17.64 3.20 9.92
C GLU A 27 -17.36 1.86 9.23
N GLU A 28 -17.93 1.73 8.04
CA GLU A 28 -17.67 0.63 7.11
C GLU A 28 -17.08 1.20 5.82
N GLY A 29 -16.18 0.45 5.22
CA GLY A 29 -15.47 0.89 4.03
C GLY A 29 -15.05 -0.26 3.15
N ILE A 30 -14.44 0.09 2.03
CA ILE A 30 -13.85 -0.87 1.10
C ILE A 30 -12.40 -0.48 0.91
N ILE A 31 -11.50 -1.45 1.02
CA ILE A 31 -10.09 -1.29 0.69
C ILE A 31 -9.80 -2.09 -0.57
N LEU A 32 -9.15 -1.46 -1.54
CA LEU A 32 -8.57 -2.12 -2.69
C LEU A 32 -7.05 -2.12 -2.57
N TRP A 33 -6.45 -3.31 -2.47
CA TRP A 33 -5.01 -3.47 -2.29
C TRP A 33 -4.37 -4.17 -3.48
N ASP A 34 -3.30 -3.61 -4.02
CA ASP A 34 -2.60 -4.18 -5.17
C ASP A 34 -1.73 -5.38 -4.76
N LEU A 35 -1.96 -6.53 -5.41
CA LEU A 35 -1.23 -7.77 -5.11
C LEU A 35 0.11 -7.88 -5.85
N ILE A 36 0.44 -6.93 -6.73
CA ILE A 36 1.72 -6.83 -7.44
C ILE A 36 2.70 -5.93 -6.68
N ASP A 37 2.30 -4.69 -6.38
CA ASP A 37 3.22 -3.74 -5.73
C ASP A 37 3.02 -3.63 -4.22
N GLY A 38 1.95 -4.19 -3.65
CA GLY A 38 1.77 -4.24 -2.20
C GLY A 38 1.32 -2.91 -1.61
N GLU A 39 0.86 -1.97 -2.44
CA GLU A 39 0.31 -0.68 -2.01
C GLU A 39 -1.22 -0.68 -2.04
N MET A 40 -1.81 0.07 -1.11
CA MET A 40 -3.25 0.29 -1.04
C MET A 40 -3.67 1.39 -2.02
N VAL A 41 -4.74 1.18 -2.79
CA VAL A 41 -5.32 2.20 -3.66
C VAL A 41 -6.11 3.19 -2.81
N LEU A 42 -5.89 4.50 -3.01
CA LEU A 42 -6.60 5.57 -2.30
C LEU A 42 -7.82 6.07 -3.07
N ASP A 43 -7.68 6.24 -4.39
CA ASP A 43 -8.75 6.69 -5.28
C ASP A 43 -8.65 5.97 -6.63
N THR A 44 -9.71 5.27 -7.04
CA THR A 44 -9.80 4.54 -8.32
C THR A 44 -10.02 5.45 -9.54
N ARG A 45 -10.36 6.72 -9.34
CA ARG A 45 -10.39 7.71 -10.43
C ARG A 45 -8.99 8.12 -10.82
N THR A 46 -8.10 8.35 -9.85
CA THR A 46 -6.70 8.78 -10.08
C THR A 46 -5.74 7.59 -10.16
N TRP A 47 -6.11 6.45 -9.58
CA TRP A 47 -5.21 5.32 -9.28
C TRP A 47 -4.04 5.72 -8.39
N GLU A 48 -4.24 6.76 -7.57
CA GLU A 48 -3.30 7.09 -6.50
C GLU A 48 -3.29 5.98 -5.47
N LYS A 49 -2.10 5.68 -4.96
CA LYS A 49 -1.86 4.64 -3.97
C LYS A 49 -1.06 5.18 -2.81
N THR A 50 -1.06 4.42 -1.73
CA THR A 50 -0.07 4.57 -0.67
C THR A 50 1.34 4.41 -1.22
N HIS A 51 2.31 4.81 -0.40
CA HIS A 51 3.71 4.54 -0.69
C HIS A 51 4.44 4.19 0.60
N GLY A 52 5.11 3.04 0.61
CA GLY A 52 5.85 2.53 1.75
C GLY A 52 5.15 1.36 2.47
N PHE A 53 3.91 1.01 2.10
CA PHE A 53 3.30 -0.22 2.64
C PHE A 53 4.02 -1.46 2.11
N ALA A 54 4.47 -1.45 0.85
CA ALA A 54 5.25 -2.54 0.29
C ALA A 54 6.54 -2.78 1.09
N ASP A 55 7.23 -1.71 1.45
CA ASP A 55 8.45 -1.76 2.27
C ASP A 55 8.14 -2.30 3.68
N CYS A 56 7.04 -1.86 4.28
CA CYS A 56 6.59 -2.34 5.58
C CYS A 56 6.22 -3.83 5.55
N ILE A 57 5.52 -4.29 4.51
CA ILE A 57 5.19 -5.71 4.31
C ILE A 57 6.47 -6.54 4.18
N ASN A 58 7.42 -6.08 3.36
CA ASN A 58 8.70 -6.77 3.13
C ASN A 58 9.55 -6.82 4.41
N ALA A 59 9.53 -5.77 5.22
CA ALA A 59 10.22 -5.71 6.51
C ALA A 59 9.52 -6.51 7.62
N GLY A 60 8.30 -7.01 7.36
CA GLY A 60 7.47 -7.68 8.36
C GLY A 60 7.07 -6.74 9.50
N ALA A 61 6.70 -5.49 9.17
CA ALA A 61 6.25 -4.50 10.12
C ALA A 61 5.06 -5.00 10.95
N ASP A 62 5.09 -4.77 12.26
CA ASP A 62 4.00 -5.08 13.18
C ASP A 62 3.21 -3.83 13.55
N LYS A 63 2.14 -4.03 14.32
CA LYS A 63 1.23 -2.95 14.73
C LYS A 63 1.91 -1.79 15.45
N TYR A 64 2.98 -2.05 16.19
CA TYR A 64 3.69 -1.03 16.96
C TYR A 64 4.59 -0.19 16.06
N GLU A 65 5.24 -0.84 15.10
CA GLU A 65 6.06 -0.19 14.09
C GLU A 65 5.21 0.68 13.16
N TYR A 66 4.04 0.18 12.73
CA TYR A 66 3.07 1.02 12.00
C TYR A 66 2.59 2.20 12.85
N LYS A 67 2.27 2.00 14.13
CA LYS A 67 1.89 3.11 15.02
C LYS A 67 2.98 4.18 15.11
N ILE A 68 4.26 3.79 15.20
CA ILE A 68 5.39 4.72 15.15
C ILE A 68 5.42 5.48 13.82
N LEU A 69 5.33 4.77 12.69
CA LEU A 69 5.38 5.38 11.36
C LEU A 69 4.25 6.39 11.15
N THR A 70 3.02 6.02 11.50
CA THR A 70 1.85 6.90 11.42
C THR A 70 2.02 8.12 12.31
N THR A 71 2.50 7.94 13.56
CA THR A 71 2.74 9.06 14.48
C THR A 71 3.80 10.03 13.95
N ILE A 72 4.91 9.52 13.37
CA ILE A 72 5.94 10.37 12.77
C ILE A 72 5.37 11.11 11.55
N ALA A 73 4.57 10.45 10.71
CA ALA A 73 3.93 11.05 9.54
C ALA A 73 2.96 12.18 9.93
N GLU A 74 2.12 11.97 10.94
CA GLU A 74 1.21 12.99 11.51
C GLU A 74 1.97 14.23 12.03
N ASN A 75 3.20 14.04 12.51
CA ASN A 75 4.07 15.12 13.00
C ASN A 75 4.95 15.74 11.90
N GLY A 76 4.56 15.62 10.63
CA GLY A 76 5.29 16.25 9.51
C GLY A 76 6.54 15.49 9.07
N GLY A 77 6.62 14.19 9.37
CA GLY A 77 7.69 13.29 8.93
C GLY A 77 8.92 13.25 9.83
N LYS A 78 8.91 14.00 10.94
CA LYS A 78 9.97 14.00 11.97
C LYS A 78 9.35 14.23 13.35
N ALA A 79 9.75 13.45 14.34
CA ALA A 79 9.29 13.62 15.72
C ALA A 79 10.43 13.39 16.71
N ASP A 80 10.46 14.19 17.78
CA ASP A 80 11.40 13.97 18.90
C ASP A 80 10.89 12.86 19.84
N ARG A 81 11.78 12.37 20.71
CA ARG A 81 11.47 11.35 21.70
C ARG A 81 10.25 11.68 22.55
N GLN A 82 10.19 12.91 23.08
CA GLN A 82 9.14 13.28 24.02
C GLN A 82 7.77 13.29 23.33
N LYS A 83 7.70 13.83 22.12
CA LYS A 83 6.49 13.81 21.28
C LYS A 83 6.03 12.39 20.99
N LEU A 84 6.93 11.51 20.59
CA LEU A 84 6.56 10.12 20.30
C LEU A 84 6.11 9.38 21.56
N MET A 85 6.79 9.54 22.69
CA MET A 85 6.38 8.91 23.94
C MET A 85 4.99 9.38 24.39
N THR A 86 4.72 10.69 24.32
CA THR A 86 3.41 11.25 24.65
C THR A 86 2.33 10.74 23.70
N ALA A 87 2.55 10.82 22.39
CA ALA A 87 1.56 10.40 21.39
C ALA A 87 1.27 8.90 21.42
N LEU A 88 2.28 8.07 21.65
CA LEU A 88 2.11 6.62 21.73
C LEU A 88 1.54 6.17 23.07
N SER A 89 1.65 7.00 24.12
CA SER A 89 1.26 6.72 25.50
C SER A 89 1.90 5.43 26.03
N ILE A 90 3.22 5.31 25.88
CA ILE A 90 3.97 4.11 26.28
C ILE A 90 5.09 4.44 27.28
N GLU A 91 5.38 3.47 28.14
CA GLU A 91 6.48 3.54 29.09
C GLU A 91 7.85 3.56 28.40
N SER A 92 8.84 4.17 29.05
CA SER A 92 10.18 4.38 28.49
C SER A 92 10.86 3.08 28.04
N HIS A 93 10.71 1.98 28.80
CA HIS A 93 11.35 0.70 28.47
C HIS A 93 10.72 0.02 27.23
N LEU A 94 9.40 0.16 27.04
CA LEU A 94 8.70 -0.34 25.85
C LEU A 94 9.03 0.52 24.63
N PHE A 95 9.14 1.85 24.83
CA PHE A 95 9.52 2.79 23.78
C PHE A 95 10.85 2.40 23.13
N GLU A 96 11.90 2.16 23.94
CA GLU A 96 13.21 1.74 23.41
C GLU A 96 13.11 0.45 22.60
N THR A 97 12.34 -0.51 23.11
CA THR A 97 12.15 -1.80 22.44
C THR A 97 11.49 -1.61 21.07
N TRP A 98 10.46 -0.76 20.97
CA TRP A 98 9.76 -0.53 19.69
C TRP A 98 10.62 0.25 18.70
N ILE A 99 11.31 1.30 19.15
CA ILE A 99 12.22 2.07 18.33
C ILE A 99 13.34 1.19 17.77
N GLU A 100 13.96 0.37 18.60
CA GLU A 100 15.06 -0.48 18.15
C GLU A 100 14.60 -1.54 17.14
N ARG A 101 13.39 -2.09 17.31
CA ARG A 101 12.80 -3.00 16.32
C ARG A 101 12.54 -2.31 14.97
N ALA A 102 11.96 -1.11 14.99
CA ALA A 102 11.71 -0.31 13.80
C ALA A 102 13.03 0.09 13.09
N ARG A 103 14.07 0.43 13.85
CA ARG A 103 15.42 0.74 13.32
C ARG A 103 16.09 -0.47 12.69
N LYS A 104 16.05 -1.64 13.34
CA LYS A 104 16.60 -2.89 12.79
C LYS A 104 15.95 -3.27 11.46
N LYS A 105 14.66 -3.00 11.33
CA LYS A 105 13.89 -3.16 10.08
C LYS A 105 14.08 -2.03 9.07
N ARG A 106 14.90 -1.04 9.39
CA ARG A 106 15.17 0.15 8.56
C ARG A 106 13.91 0.95 8.21
N LEU A 107 12.88 0.90 9.05
CA LEU A 107 11.65 1.67 8.86
C LEU A 107 11.81 3.13 9.30
N ILE A 108 12.69 3.37 10.26
CA ILE A 108 13.02 4.70 10.79
C ILE A 108 14.54 4.87 10.89
N VAL A 109 14.98 6.12 10.97
CA VAL A 109 16.33 6.47 11.43
C VAL A 109 16.25 7.46 12.58
N GLN A 110 17.28 7.43 13.42
CA GLN A 110 17.44 8.29 14.58
C GLN A 110 18.66 9.19 14.38
N SER A 111 18.52 10.47 14.72
CA SER A 111 19.61 11.45 14.81
C SER A 111 19.50 12.19 16.13
N GLY A 112 20.30 11.81 17.12
CA GLY A 112 20.15 12.31 18.48
C GLY A 112 18.81 11.89 19.09
N ASN A 113 18.00 12.86 19.50
CA ASN A 113 16.65 12.64 20.04
C ASN A 113 15.54 12.66 18.99
N ASP A 114 15.89 12.86 17.71
CA ASP A 114 14.93 12.96 16.63
C ASP A 114 14.82 11.66 15.82
N TYR A 115 13.59 11.34 15.42
CA TYR A 115 13.26 10.18 14.60
C TYR A 115 12.57 10.64 13.31
N ARG A 116 12.93 10.00 12.18
CA ARG A 116 12.26 10.21 10.89
C ARG A 116 12.01 8.88 10.19
N ILE A 117 10.98 8.84 9.34
CA ILE A 117 10.69 7.68 8.50
C ILE A 117 11.84 7.48 7.50
N HIS A 118 12.24 6.23 7.30
CA HIS A 118 13.29 5.84 6.36
C HIS A 118 12.71 5.11 5.16
N LEU A 119 11.68 5.72 4.57
CA LEU A 119 11.03 5.30 3.34
C LEU A 119 11.09 6.47 2.37
N GLN A 120 11.10 6.18 1.06
CA GLN A 120 11.04 7.23 0.06
C GLN A 120 9.62 7.81 0.04
N LYS A 121 9.46 9.15 0.19
CA LYS A 121 8.17 9.88 0.10
C LYS A 121 6.95 9.12 0.68
N PRO A 122 6.97 8.71 1.95
CA PRO A 122 5.98 7.80 2.50
C PRO A 122 4.58 8.42 2.54
N VAL A 123 3.59 7.63 2.11
CA VAL A 123 2.16 7.91 2.27
C VAL A 123 1.57 6.75 3.08
N VAL A 124 1.78 6.82 4.41
CA VAL A 124 1.48 5.74 5.36
C VAL A 124 0.40 6.11 6.39
N HIS A 125 0.18 7.40 6.64
CA HIS A 125 -0.97 7.88 7.40
C HIS A 125 -2.16 8.07 6.46
N VAL A 126 -3.02 7.05 6.38
CA VAL A 126 -4.16 7.00 5.48
C VAL A 126 -5.38 6.41 6.17
N CYS A 127 -6.56 6.79 5.71
CA CYS A 127 -7.82 6.18 6.15
C CYS A 127 -7.91 4.74 5.61
N PRO A 128 -8.44 3.76 6.38
CA PRO A 128 -8.70 2.39 5.92
C PRO A 128 -9.87 2.30 4.93
N SER A 129 -9.85 3.11 3.87
CA SER A 129 -10.89 3.14 2.84
C SER A 129 -10.34 3.65 1.51
N THR A 130 -10.81 3.06 0.42
CA THR A 130 -10.54 3.42 -0.97
C THR A 130 -11.76 4.10 -1.55
N THR A 131 -11.56 5.24 -2.24
CA THR A 131 -12.63 5.87 -3.02
C THR A 131 -12.85 5.10 -4.33
N ILE A 132 -13.95 4.37 -4.43
CA ILE A 132 -14.33 3.60 -5.62
C ILE A 132 -15.30 4.42 -6.47
N VAL A 133 -14.90 4.75 -7.70
CA VAL A 133 -15.72 5.47 -8.69
C VAL A 133 -16.07 4.55 -9.87
N ASP A 134 -15.12 3.70 -10.28
CA ASP A 134 -15.29 2.82 -11.44
C ASP A 134 -15.58 1.36 -11.00
N PRO A 135 -16.47 0.63 -11.69
CA PRO A 135 -16.71 -0.79 -11.45
C PRO A 135 -15.45 -1.63 -11.72
N LEU A 136 -15.12 -2.55 -10.80
CA LEU A 136 -14.03 -3.50 -10.96
C LEU A 136 -14.53 -4.84 -11.52
N VAL A 137 -13.69 -5.53 -12.29
CA VAL A 137 -14.06 -6.83 -12.88
C VAL A 137 -13.81 -7.96 -11.88
N THR A 138 -14.86 -8.73 -11.59
CA THR A 138 -14.83 -9.84 -10.62
C THR A 138 -14.65 -11.22 -11.26
N LYS A 139 -14.79 -11.35 -12.60
CA LYS A 139 -14.72 -12.64 -13.30
C LYS A 139 -13.41 -12.83 -14.06
N SER A 140 -12.90 -14.06 -13.99
CA SER A 140 -11.81 -14.56 -14.80
C SER A 140 -12.18 -14.55 -16.29
N CYS A 141 -11.48 -13.77 -17.11
CA CYS A 141 -11.55 -13.97 -18.55
C CYS A 141 -10.77 -15.26 -18.88
N LYS A 142 -11.43 -16.24 -19.54
CA LYS A 142 -10.89 -17.61 -19.75
C LYS A 142 -9.62 -17.66 -20.62
N HIS A 143 -9.34 -16.59 -21.36
CA HIS A 143 -8.22 -16.50 -22.31
C HIS A 143 -7.28 -15.32 -22.02
N SER A 144 -7.35 -14.75 -20.82
CA SER A 144 -6.52 -13.59 -20.51
C SER A 144 -5.26 -13.92 -19.73
N GLU A 145 -4.18 -13.22 -20.09
CA GLU A 145 -2.92 -13.26 -19.38
C GLU A 145 -3.09 -12.53 -18.04
N ARG A 146 -3.12 -13.28 -16.94
CA ARG A 146 -3.11 -12.72 -15.60
C ARG A 146 -1.68 -12.42 -15.21
N ILE A 147 -1.43 -11.22 -14.70
CA ILE A 147 -0.13 -10.89 -14.15
C ILE A 147 0.04 -11.61 -12.82
N GLY A 148 1.24 -12.15 -12.60
CA GLY A 148 1.60 -12.85 -11.38
C GLY A 148 1.49 -11.93 -10.15
N ARG A 149 1.05 -12.50 -9.03
CA ARG A 149 0.99 -11.80 -7.74
C ARG A 149 2.36 -11.87 -7.09
N ARG A 150 2.82 -10.76 -6.52
CA ARG A 150 4.01 -10.73 -5.65
C ARG A 150 3.65 -10.95 -4.19
N TYR A 151 2.48 -10.44 -3.78
CA TYR A 151 1.97 -10.53 -2.43
C TYR A 151 0.78 -11.48 -2.37
N SER A 152 0.77 -12.33 -1.35
CA SER A 152 -0.38 -13.19 -1.05
C SER A 152 -1.49 -12.40 -0.33
N PRO A 153 -2.76 -12.79 -0.47
CA PRO A 153 -3.84 -12.17 0.30
C PRO A 153 -3.61 -12.21 1.81
N ALA A 154 -2.99 -13.27 2.34
CA ALA A 154 -2.68 -13.39 3.77
C ALA A 154 -1.66 -12.34 4.24
N GLN A 155 -0.62 -12.05 3.43
CA GLN A 155 0.34 -10.99 3.74
C GLN A 155 -0.34 -9.62 3.78
N ILE A 156 -1.22 -9.34 2.82
CA ILE A 156 -1.96 -8.07 2.77
C ILE A 156 -2.89 -7.91 3.96
N LYS A 157 -3.68 -8.95 4.29
CA LYS A 157 -4.58 -8.90 5.46
C LYS A 157 -3.81 -8.61 6.75
N LYS A 158 -2.70 -9.33 6.98
CA LYS A 158 -1.85 -9.13 8.15
C LYS A 158 -1.30 -7.70 8.21
N ALA A 159 -0.90 -7.14 7.07
CA ALA A 159 -0.39 -5.77 6.99
C ALA A 159 -1.49 -4.73 7.25
N ALA A 160 -2.69 -4.93 6.71
CA ALA A 160 -3.84 -4.06 6.96
C ALA A 160 -4.23 -4.05 8.45
N GLU A 161 -4.35 -5.22 9.08
CA GLU A 161 -4.64 -5.35 10.51
C GLU A 161 -3.55 -4.69 11.38
N ALA A 162 -2.28 -4.84 10.99
CA ALA A 162 -1.18 -4.19 11.69
C ALA A 162 -1.21 -2.66 11.53
N ALA A 163 -1.49 -2.17 10.33
CA ALA A 163 -1.46 -0.75 10.01
C ALA A 163 -2.62 0.04 10.64
N PHE A 164 -3.83 -0.54 10.63
CA PHE A 164 -5.05 0.15 11.06
C PHE A 164 -5.43 -0.17 12.52
N GLY A 165 -4.77 -1.14 13.15
CA GLY A 165 -4.82 -1.33 14.59
C GLY A 165 -6.02 -2.14 15.09
N THR A 166 -6.31 -2.02 16.38
CA THR A 166 -7.22 -2.92 17.11
C THR A 166 -8.69 -2.71 16.79
N ASP A 167 -9.07 -1.49 16.44
CA ASP A 167 -10.47 -1.15 16.13
C ASP A 167 -10.78 -1.31 14.64
N PHE A 168 -9.95 -2.05 13.90
CA PHE A 168 -10.11 -2.38 12.50
C PHE A 168 -10.39 -3.88 12.33
N ALA A 169 -11.37 -4.22 11.49
CA ALA A 169 -11.71 -5.60 11.17
C ALA A 169 -12.02 -5.77 9.68
N ILE A 170 -11.52 -6.86 9.09
CA ILE A 170 -11.83 -7.27 7.73
C ILE A 170 -13.04 -8.22 7.78
N ARG A 171 -14.16 -7.80 7.19
CA ARG A 171 -15.43 -8.56 7.19
C ARG A 171 -15.50 -9.57 6.06
N ASN A 172 -15.06 -9.17 4.87
CA ASN A 172 -15.10 -9.99 3.67
C ASN A 172 -13.89 -9.66 2.79
N THR A 173 -13.44 -10.63 1.99
CA THR A 173 -12.37 -10.42 1.02
C THR A 173 -12.65 -11.12 -0.29
N GLN A 174 -12.36 -10.45 -1.40
CA GLN A 174 -12.55 -10.97 -2.74
C GLN A 174 -11.36 -10.62 -3.64
N ASP A 175 -10.91 -11.58 -4.44
CA ASP A 175 -9.98 -11.30 -5.53
C ASP A 175 -10.72 -10.59 -6.67
N VAL A 176 -10.23 -9.41 -7.05
CA VAL A 176 -10.75 -8.63 -8.19
C VAL A 176 -9.62 -8.31 -9.16
N PHE A 177 -9.98 -8.03 -10.40
CA PHE A 177 -9.01 -7.80 -11.45
C PHE A 177 -9.28 -6.50 -12.20
N LEU A 178 -8.21 -5.73 -12.41
CA LEU A 178 -8.25 -4.56 -13.29
C LEU A 178 -7.78 -4.98 -14.69
N PRO A 179 -8.62 -4.84 -15.74
CA PRO A 179 -8.16 -5.00 -17.10
C PRO A 179 -7.19 -3.88 -17.48
N ILE A 180 -6.06 -4.25 -18.07
CA ILE A 180 -5.01 -3.32 -18.47
C ILE A 180 -4.53 -3.63 -19.89
N TYR A 181 -4.33 -2.60 -20.70
CA TYR A 181 -3.63 -2.72 -21.98
C TYR A 181 -2.13 -2.64 -21.74
N SER A 182 -1.40 -3.65 -22.20
CA SER A 182 0.06 -3.63 -22.26
C SER A 182 0.49 -3.34 -23.69
N ILE A 183 1.16 -2.19 -23.86
CA ILE A 183 1.62 -1.69 -25.16
C ILE A 183 3.15 -1.69 -25.13
N THR A 184 3.76 -2.54 -25.95
CA THR A 184 5.20 -2.62 -26.12
C THR A 184 5.61 -1.92 -27.42
N VAL A 185 6.60 -1.04 -27.34
CA VAL A 185 7.16 -0.28 -28.47
C VAL A 185 8.66 -0.55 -28.53
N GLN A 186 9.16 -0.86 -29.72
CA GLN A 186 10.59 -0.95 -29.96
C GLN A 186 11.14 0.43 -30.34
N ASN A 187 12.07 0.94 -29.55
CA ASN A 187 12.80 2.18 -29.79
C ASN A 187 13.77 2.04 -30.98
N PRO A 188 14.27 3.17 -31.55
CA PRO A 188 15.24 3.14 -32.66
C PRO A 188 16.55 2.43 -32.32
N ASP A 189 16.96 2.42 -31.06
CA ASP A 189 18.15 1.71 -30.54
C ASP A 189 17.94 0.20 -30.35
N GLY A 190 16.74 -0.31 -30.66
CA GLY A 190 16.35 -1.70 -30.51
C GLY A 190 15.79 -2.07 -29.13
N SER A 191 15.86 -1.17 -28.14
CA SER A 191 15.30 -1.42 -26.80
C SER A 191 13.78 -1.51 -26.82
N LEU A 192 13.20 -2.28 -25.90
CA LEU A 192 11.76 -2.43 -25.75
C LEU A 192 11.27 -1.55 -24.60
N ARG A 193 10.19 -0.81 -24.86
CA ARG A 193 9.48 -0.04 -23.85
C ARG A 193 8.06 -0.54 -23.73
N THR A 194 7.72 -1.10 -22.58
CA THR A 194 6.35 -1.50 -22.26
C THR A 194 5.66 -0.42 -21.43
N THR A 195 4.43 -0.09 -21.77
CA THR A 195 3.58 0.82 -21.01
C THR A 195 2.25 0.12 -20.69
N LEU A 196 1.77 0.31 -19.46
CA LEU A 196 0.52 -0.27 -18.99
C LEU A 196 -0.53 0.82 -18.85
N TRP A 197 -1.73 0.53 -19.29
CA TRP A 197 -2.84 1.47 -19.33
C TRP A 197 -4.08 0.80 -18.76
N ASN A 198 -4.74 1.46 -17.81
CA ASN A 198 -6.02 1.00 -17.31
C ASN A 198 -7.05 0.99 -18.47
N ALA A 199 -7.63 -0.18 -18.75
CA ALA A 199 -8.58 -0.34 -19.84
C ALA A 199 -9.95 0.30 -19.56
N LEU A 200 -10.26 0.62 -18.30
CA LEU A 200 -11.52 1.25 -17.90
C LEU A 200 -11.54 2.75 -18.14
N ASN A 201 -10.41 3.44 -17.92
CA ASN A 201 -10.36 4.91 -17.96
C ASN A 201 -9.21 5.48 -18.80
N GLY A 202 -8.40 4.64 -19.44
CA GLY A 202 -7.30 5.06 -20.31
C GLY A 202 -6.15 5.75 -19.58
N LYS A 203 -6.08 5.71 -18.24
CA LYS A 203 -4.95 6.26 -17.50
C LYS A 203 -3.76 5.31 -17.51
N ARG A 204 -2.58 5.86 -17.72
CA ARG A 204 -1.33 5.11 -17.62
C ARG A 204 -1.07 4.69 -16.17
N ILE A 205 -0.75 3.42 -15.98
CA ILE A 205 -0.34 2.87 -14.69
C ILE A 205 1.18 3.00 -14.61
N ASN A 206 1.65 3.80 -13.65
CA ASN A 206 3.08 3.92 -13.38
C ASN A 206 3.45 2.87 -12.35
N HIS A 207 4.13 1.79 -12.77
CA HIS A 207 4.84 0.96 -11.81
C HIS A 207 6.15 1.65 -11.50
N SER A 208 6.25 2.24 -10.31
CA SER A 208 7.49 2.84 -9.83
C SER A 208 8.59 1.81 -9.57
N ASN A 209 8.28 0.51 -9.44
CA ASN A 209 9.18 -0.48 -8.85
C ASN A 209 9.26 -1.86 -9.55
N LEU A 210 8.85 -1.99 -10.81
CA LEU A 210 9.18 -3.19 -11.61
C LEU A 210 10.54 -2.96 -12.28
N ILE A 211 11.61 -3.21 -11.53
CA ILE A 211 12.88 -3.60 -12.15
C ILE A 211 12.61 -5.03 -12.66
N GLU A 212 12.50 -5.18 -13.98
CA GLU A 212 12.65 -6.49 -14.64
C GLU A 212 14.05 -7.05 -14.39
#